data_AF-A0A427Y7K2-F1
#
_entry.id   AF-A0A427Y7K2-F1
#
_cell.length_a   1.000
_cell.length_b   1.000
_cell.length_c   1.000
_cell.angle_alpha   90.00
_cell.angle_beta   90.00
_cell.angle_gamma   90.00
#
_symmetry.space_group_name_H-M   'P 1'
#
loop_
_entity.id
_entity.type
_entity.pdbx_description
1 polymer ?
#
loop_
_entity_poly.entity_id
_entity_poly.type
_entity_poly.pdbx_seq_one_letter_code
_entity_poly.pdbx_strand_id
1 'polypeptide(L)'
;MRFASLVLSAAVCFTAVSAAPSQPKSKGCHSNAECLQQGKPVMKPKHLGSPTRRALPQVSSGPPVATSGLIEVTDSTGVNTLGYLSQTLTNDGAFTYSFSAAELVSFSADAIDPTSGLTLTLGTAPSIGYQYLAGSYGTGGTSILGDNGNYVVLTAADDTSTASSTPEGISTAFCGYTTCEAETGIWTFDPSTQELTAQWVNPAGDSLAAEIGFDPASSDLILSESTDAYNTAHGANVETVRFFLGNYA
;
A
#
# COMPACT_ATOMS: atom_id res chain seq x y z
N MET A 1 13.72 117.51 -10.22
CA MET A 1 13.71 116.96 -8.85
C MET A 1 12.27 116.73 -8.43
N ARG A 2 12.05 115.60 -7.72
CA ARG A 2 10.84 115.19 -6.97
C ARG A 2 9.82 114.36 -7.76
N PHE A 3 9.95 113.05 -7.54
CA PHE A 3 9.07 111.97 -7.98
C PHE A 3 7.74 111.99 -7.22
N ALA A 4 6.68 111.72 -7.98
CA ALA A 4 5.30 111.61 -7.55
C ALA A 4 5.05 110.28 -6.81
N SER A 5 4.29 110.37 -5.72
CA SER A 5 3.72 109.24 -5.00
C SER A 5 2.30 109.03 -5.53
N LEU A 6 2.02 107.86 -6.11
CA LEU A 6 0.66 107.46 -6.49
C LEU A 6 0.36 106.10 -5.86
N VAL A 7 -0.65 106.11 -4.99
CA VAL A 7 -1.22 104.94 -4.32
C VAL A 7 -2.16 104.25 -5.30
N LEU A 8 -2.01 102.94 -5.48
CA LEU A 8 -2.93 102.11 -6.26
C LEU A 8 -3.49 100.99 -5.38
N SER A 9 -4.79 101.08 -5.07
CA SER A 9 -5.57 100.04 -4.41
C SER A 9 -5.88 98.91 -5.40
N ALA A 10 -5.53 97.68 -5.05
CA ALA A 10 -5.97 96.48 -5.74
C ALA A 10 -7.06 95.77 -4.92
N ALA A 11 -8.26 95.67 -5.49
CA ALA A 11 -9.36 94.90 -4.94
C ALA A 11 -9.12 93.40 -5.20
N VAL A 12 -9.13 92.60 -4.14
CA VAL A 12 -8.97 91.13 -4.21
C VAL A 12 -10.34 90.50 -4.42
N CYS A 13 -10.52 89.85 -5.58
CA CYS A 13 -11.71 89.10 -5.92
C CYS A 13 -11.48 87.62 -5.55
N PHE A 14 -12.24 87.08 -4.60
CA PHE A 14 -12.17 85.67 -4.21
C PHE A 14 -13.11 84.83 -5.08
N THR A 15 -12.55 83.90 -5.85
CA THR A 15 -13.29 82.87 -6.57
C THR A 15 -13.43 81.64 -5.67
N ALA A 16 -14.68 81.22 -5.40
CA ALA A 16 -14.97 80.00 -4.66
C ALA A 16 -14.68 78.77 -5.54
N VAL A 17 -13.68 77.97 -5.17
CA VAL A 17 -13.39 76.67 -5.78
C VAL A 17 -14.43 75.67 -5.27
N SER A 18 -15.36 75.27 -6.14
CA SER A 18 -16.30 74.17 -5.88
C SER A 18 -15.52 72.85 -5.87
N ALA A 19 -15.41 72.23 -4.70
CA ALA A 19 -14.73 70.95 -4.54
C ALA A 19 -15.49 69.85 -5.30
N ALA A 20 -14.83 69.22 -6.27
CA ALA A 20 -15.37 68.07 -6.99
C ALA A 20 -15.71 66.94 -5.99
N PRO A 21 -16.87 66.28 -6.10
CA PRO A 21 -17.23 65.17 -5.23
C PRO A 21 -16.18 64.07 -5.34
N SER A 22 -15.63 63.67 -4.21
CA SER A 22 -14.64 62.58 -4.13
C SER A 22 -15.24 61.32 -4.75
N GLN A 23 -14.63 60.82 -5.83
CA GLN A 23 -15.09 59.57 -6.42
C GLN A 23 -14.98 58.44 -5.38
N PRO A 24 -16.02 57.60 -5.22
CA PRO A 24 -15.97 56.47 -4.31
C PRO A 24 -14.85 55.54 -4.77
N LYS A 25 -13.89 55.25 -3.88
CA LYS A 25 -12.83 54.27 -4.13
C LYS A 25 -13.49 52.96 -4.54
N SER A 26 -13.27 52.51 -5.77
CA SER A 26 -13.83 51.25 -6.24
C SER A 26 -13.34 50.13 -5.32
N LYS A 27 -14.26 49.34 -4.76
CA LYS A 27 -13.88 48.14 -4.00
C LYS A 27 -13.04 47.26 -4.92
N GLY A 28 -11.83 46.90 -4.47
CA GLY A 28 -11.03 45.89 -5.16
C GLY A 28 -11.75 44.55 -5.11
N CYS A 29 -11.48 43.68 -6.08
CA CYS A 29 -12.05 42.32 -6.05
C CYS A 29 -11.53 41.57 -4.81
N HIS A 30 -12.34 40.64 -4.31
CA HIS A 30 -11.98 39.80 -3.17
C HIS A 30 -11.15 38.57 -3.57
N SER A 31 -11.25 38.14 -4.83
CA SER A 31 -10.51 37.00 -5.38
C SER A 31 -10.09 37.22 -6.83
N ASN A 32 -9.15 36.40 -7.33
CA ASN A 32 -8.76 36.42 -8.75
C ASN A 32 -9.89 35.99 -9.68
N ALA A 33 -10.75 35.07 -9.25
CA ALA A 33 -11.92 34.64 -10.02
C ALA A 33 -12.90 35.81 -10.23
N GLU A 34 -13.15 36.59 -9.18
CA GLU A 34 -13.99 37.78 -9.25
C GLU A 34 -13.35 38.88 -10.13
N CYS A 35 -12.04 39.12 -10.02
CA CYS A 35 -11.36 40.08 -10.89
C CYS A 35 -11.49 39.70 -12.38
N LEU A 36 -11.33 38.41 -12.71
CA LEU A 36 -11.46 37.94 -14.08
C LEU A 36 -12.89 38.12 -14.61
N GLN A 37 -13.91 37.81 -13.81
CA GLN A 37 -15.31 38.03 -14.19
C GLN A 37 -15.64 39.52 -14.42
N GLN A 38 -14.98 40.42 -13.69
CA GLN A 38 -15.14 41.87 -13.84
C GLN A 38 -14.20 42.49 -14.89
N GLY A 39 -13.42 41.69 -15.64
CA GLY A 39 -12.46 42.17 -16.62
C GLY A 39 -11.32 43.01 -16.02
N LYS A 40 -11.06 42.86 -14.72
CA LYS A 40 -9.98 43.55 -14.00
C LYS A 40 -8.72 42.69 -13.97
N PRO A 41 -7.52 43.31 -13.86
CA PRO A 41 -6.29 42.57 -13.65
C PRO A 41 -6.37 41.68 -12.41
N VAL A 42 -5.81 40.47 -12.50
CA VAL A 42 -5.72 39.54 -11.35
C VAL A 42 -4.88 40.15 -10.23
N MET A 43 -5.23 39.82 -8.98
CA MET A 43 -4.48 40.22 -7.81
C MET A 43 -3.10 39.53 -7.81
N LYS A 44 -2.06 40.30 -7.46
CA LYS A 44 -0.70 39.76 -7.31
C LYS A 44 -0.70 38.71 -6.20
N PRO A 45 -0.03 37.55 -6.38
CA PRO A 45 0.15 36.55 -5.33
C PRO A 45 0.74 37.20 -4.08
N LYS A 46 0.03 37.10 -2.96
CA LYS A 46 0.59 37.51 -1.65
C LYS A 46 1.49 36.38 -1.17
N HIS A 47 2.79 36.64 -1.10
CA HIS A 47 3.72 35.76 -0.40
C HIS A 47 3.40 35.85 1.10
N LEU A 48 2.66 34.87 1.62
CA LEU A 48 2.29 34.78 3.04
C LEU A 48 3.41 34.18 3.92
N GLY A 49 4.60 33.90 3.36
CA GLY A 49 5.71 33.28 4.07
C GLY A 49 6.84 34.26 4.40
N SER A 50 7.24 34.32 5.68
CA SER A 50 8.55 34.86 6.08
C SER A 50 9.67 34.10 5.34
N PRO A 51 10.71 34.76 4.81
CA PRO A 51 11.80 34.12 4.07
C PRO A 51 12.65 33.14 4.91
N THR A 52 12.35 32.97 6.20
CA THR A 52 13.07 32.09 7.13
C THR A 52 12.57 30.64 7.19
N ARG A 53 11.46 30.27 6.52
CA ARG A 53 11.07 28.86 6.33
C ARG A 53 11.22 28.47 4.86
N ARG A 54 12.42 28.06 4.46
CA ARG A 54 12.55 27.18 3.29
C ARG A 54 11.82 25.88 3.66
N ALA A 55 10.78 25.54 2.90
CA ALA A 55 10.28 24.17 2.92
C ALA A 55 11.48 23.26 2.62
N LEU A 56 11.72 22.28 3.49
CA LEU A 56 12.70 21.24 3.20
C LEU A 56 12.30 20.62 1.87
N PRO A 57 13.26 20.32 0.97
CA PRO A 57 12.95 19.59 -0.25
C PRO A 57 12.20 18.32 0.13
N GLN A 58 10.94 18.26 -0.27
CA GLN A 58 10.15 17.05 -0.12
C GLN A 58 10.69 16.07 -1.15
N VAL A 59 11.40 15.05 -0.68
CA VAL A 59 11.86 13.95 -1.52
C VAL A 59 10.58 13.30 -2.05
N SER A 60 10.35 13.32 -3.37
CA SER A 60 9.21 12.56 -3.90
C SER A 60 9.52 11.10 -3.67
N SER A 61 8.54 10.33 -3.18
CA SER A 61 8.59 8.88 -3.27
C SER A 61 8.87 8.54 -4.73
N GLY A 62 9.96 7.82 -5.00
CA GLY A 62 10.26 7.34 -6.35
C GLY A 62 9.08 6.53 -6.90
N PRO A 63 9.01 6.32 -8.22
CA PRO A 63 8.02 5.41 -8.77
C PRO A 63 8.14 4.03 -8.09
N PRO A 64 7.01 3.37 -7.78
CA PRO A 64 7.00 1.99 -7.30
C PRO A 64 7.88 1.10 -8.17
N VAL A 65 8.80 0.35 -7.56
CA VAL A 65 9.57 -0.67 -8.26
C VAL A 65 8.76 -1.96 -8.20
N ALA A 66 8.17 -2.35 -9.33
CA ALA A 66 7.52 -3.65 -9.45
C ALA A 66 8.59 -4.74 -9.52
N THR A 67 8.44 -5.80 -8.72
CA THR A 67 9.31 -6.99 -8.78
C THR A 67 8.47 -8.19 -9.18
N SER A 68 8.99 -9.01 -10.10
CA SER A 68 8.37 -10.25 -10.51
C SER A 68 9.40 -11.38 -10.59
N GLY A 69 8.93 -12.61 -10.40
CA GLY A 69 9.80 -13.79 -10.40
C GLY A 69 9.02 -15.06 -10.11
N LEU A 70 9.76 -16.10 -9.73
CA LEU A 70 9.21 -17.36 -9.22
C LEU A 70 9.43 -17.43 -7.71
N ILE A 71 8.53 -18.07 -6.98
CA ILE A 71 8.73 -18.35 -5.56
C ILE A 71 9.42 -19.71 -5.44
N GLU A 72 10.70 -19.69 -5.10
CA GLU A 72 11.48 -20.86 -4.76
C GLU A 72 11.12 -21.34 -3.35
N VAL A 73 10.89 -22.64 -3.20
CA VAL A 73 10.63 -23.29 -1.91
C VAL A 73 11.88 -24.07 -1.52
N THR A 74 12.46 -23.73 -0.38
CA THR A 74 13.65 -24.40 0.15
C THR A 74 13.34 -25.07 1.48
N ASP A 75 14.25 -25.93 1.94
CA ASP A 75 14.21 -26.43 3.31
C ASP A 75 14.34 -25.31 4.37
N SER A 76 14.20 -25.69 5.65
CA SER A 76 14.31 -24.78 6.78
C SER A 76 15.66 -24.06 6.89
N THR A 77 16.72 -24.59 6.26
CA THR A 77 18.04 -23.95 6.28
C THR A 77 18.19 -22.89 5.19
N GLY A 78 17.32 -22.89 4.18
CA GLY A 78 17.44 -22.02 3.01
C GLY A 78 18.50 -22.48 2.01
N VAL A 79 19.03 -23.70 2.16
CA VAL A 79 20.18 -24.18 1.35
C VAL A 79 19.72 -25.12 0.24
N ASN A 80 18.79 -26.03 0.54
CA ASN A 80 18.35 -27.03 -0.44
C ASN A 80 17.00 -26.63 -1.04
N THR A 81 16.98 -26.41 -2.35
CA THR A 81 15.75 -26.19 -3.12
C THR A 81 14.90 -27.47 -3.13
N LEU A 82 13.68 -27.36 -2.62
CA LEU A 82 12.66 -28.42 -2.65
C LEU A 82 11.77 -28.31 -3.89
N GLY A 83 11.67 -27.13 -4.48
CA GLY A 83 10.93 -26.87 -5.71
C GLY A 83 10.57 -25.40 -5.84
N TYR A 84 9.50 -25.12 -6.55
CA TYR A 84 8.92 -23.79 -6.71
C TYR A 84 7.43 -23.84 -6.46
N LEU A 85 6.82 -22.74 -6.02
CA LEU A 85 5.39 -22.66 -5.77
C LEU A 85 4.59 -23.04 -7.04
N SER A 86 3.73 -24.05 -6.90
CA SER A 86 2.95 -24.62 -7.99
C SER A 86 1.68 -23.80 -8.26
N GLN A 87 1.34 -23.55 -9.52
CA GLN A 87 0.07 -22.94 -9.92
C GLN A 87 -1.08 -23.96 -9.95
N THR A 88 -0.74 -25.26 -9.93
CA THR A 88 -1.70 -26.34 -9.75
C THR A 88 -1.96 -26.50 -8.27
N LEU A 89 -3.17 -26.17 -7.85
CA LEU A 89 -3.62 -26.38 -6.48
C LEU A 89 -3.92 -27.86 -6.20
N THR A 90 -3.84 -28.25 -4.93
CA THR A 90 -4.32 -29.56 -4.49
C THR A 90 -5.84 -29.68 -4.65
N ASN A 91 -6.39 -30.89 -4.48
CA ASN A 91 -7.84 -31.11 -4.60
C ASN A 91 -8.65 -30.27 -3.60
N ASP A 92 -8.02 -29.92 -2.47
CA ASP A 92 -8.60 -29.09 -1.42
C ASP A 92 -8.35 -27.59 -1.66
N GLY A 93 -7.80 -27.19 -2.82
CA GLY A 93 -7.56 -25.80 -3.16
C GLY A 93 -6.36 -25.16 -2.46
N ALA A 94 -5.45 -25.96 -1.90
CA ALA A 94 -4.23 -25.47 -1.29
C ALA A 94 -3.07 -25.38 -2.30
N PHE A 95 -2.10 -24.53 -2.01
CA PHE A 95 -0.84 -24.49 -2.74
C PHE A 95 0.07 -25.67 -2.36
N THR A 96 0.90 -26.08 -3.32
CA THR A 96 1.98 -27.06 -3.16
C THR A 96 3.23 -26.56 -3.90
N TYR A 97 4.29 -27.34 -3.96
CA TYR A 97 5.47 -27.03 -4.78
C TYR A 97 5.73 -28.08 -5.86
N SER A 98 6.39 -27.66 -6.95
CA SER A 98 6.73 -28.50 -8.09
C SER A 98 8.06 -28.07 -8.72
N PHE A 99 8.74 -29.01 -9.39
CA PHE A 99 9.89 -28.71 -10.26
C PHE A 99 9.47 -28.54 -11.74
N SER A 100 8.20 -28.74 -12.05
CA SER A 100 7.70 -28.64 -13.42
C SER A 100 7.62 -27.18 -13.86
N ALA A 101 8.40 -26.79 -14.86
CA ALA A 101 8.36 -25.44 -15.45
C ALA A 101 6.97 -25.01 -15.93
N ALA A 102 6.11 -25.98 -16.30
CA ALA A 102 4.74 -25.73 -16.75
C ALA A 102 3.78 -25.40 -15.59
N GLU A 103 4.21 -25.60 -14.35
CA GLU A 103 3.38 -25.41 -13.15
C GLU A 103 3.86 -24.23 -12.30
N LEU A 104 4.76 -23.38 -12.78
CA LEU A 104 5.37 -22.36 -11.94
C LEU A 104 4.51 -21.09 -11.87
N VAL A 105 4.26 -20.61 -10.65
CA VAL A 105 3.61 -19.32 -10.41
C VAL A 105 4.62 -18.20 -10.66
N SER A 106 4.29 -17.27 -11.56
CA SER A 106 4.92 -15.95 -11.55
C SER A 106 4.22 -15.05 -10.55
N PHE A 107 4.92 -14.18 -9.84
CA PHE A 107 4.29 -13.18 -8.98
C PHE A 107 4.64 -11.76 -9.41
N SER A 108 3.85 -10.78 -8.98
CA SER A 108 4.22 -9.36 -9.00
C SER A 108 3.92 -8.68 -7.67
N ALA A 109 4.81 -7.79 -7.26
CA ALA A 109 4.74 -7.01 -6.03
C ALA A 109 4.89 -5.50 -6.34
N ASP A 110 3.93 -4.67 -5.92
CA ASP A 110 4.01 -3.21 -6.06
C ASP A 110 4.75 -2.59 -4.86
N ALA A 111 5.88 -1.91 -5.13
CA ALA A 111 6.71 -1.22 -4.14
C ALA A 111 7.08 -2.07 -2.92
N ILE A 112 8.30 -2.62 -2.93
CA ILE A 112 8.90 -3.25 -1.76
C ILE A 112 9.25 -2.15 -0.75
N ASP A 113 8.29 -1.77 0.09
CA ASP A 113 8.61 -1.28 1.42
C ASP A 113 8.76 -2.51 2.31
N PRO A 114 9.98 -2.82 2.81
CA PRO A 114 10.22 -4.01 3.63
C PRO A 114 9.40 -4.02 4.94
N THR A 115 8.71 -2.93 5.26
CA THR A 115 7.92 -2.78 6.49
C THR A 115 6.41 -2.79 6.28
N SER A 116 5.91 -2.75 5.05
CA SER A 116 4.47 -2.85 4.77
C SER A 116 4.11 -4.23 4.23
N GLY A 117 3.00 -4.79 4.67
CA GLY A 117 2.47 -6.03 4.12
C GLY A 117 2.37 -5.96 2.60
N LEU A 118 2.84 -7.02 1.96
CA LEU A 118 2.88 -7.19 0.52
C LEU A 118 1.73 -8.10 0.10
N THR A 119 1.03 -7.70 -0.95
CA THR A 119 0.10 -8.55 -1.68
C THR A 119 0.84 -9.17 -2.86
N LEU A 120 0.82 -10.50 -2.95
CA LEU A 120 1.44 -11.24 -4.04
C LEU A 120 0.40 -11.60 -5.09
N THR A 121 0.48 -10.95 -6.26
CA THR A 121 -0.39 -11.23 -7.40
C THR A 121 0.18 -12.35 -8.26
N LEU A 122 -0.60 -13.39 -8.53
CA LEU A 122 -0.29 -14.54 -9.37
C LEU A 122 -0.39 -14.14 -10.86
N GLY A 123 0.74 -14.10 -11.56
CA GLY A 123 0.83 -13.73 -12.98
C GLY A 123 0.27 -14.78 -13.94
N THR A 124 0.20 -16.03 -13.51
CA THR A 124 -0.65 -17.06 -14.11
C THR A 124 -1.74 -17.40 -13.10
N ALA A 125 -2.97 -16.99 -13.39
CA ALA A 125 -4.08 -17.36 -12.53
C ALA A 125 -4.12 -18.90 -12.45
N PRO A 126 -4.17 -19.50 -11.23
CA PRO A 126 -4.60 -20.88 -11.12
C PRO A 126 -5.93 -21.03 -11.89
N SER A 127 -6.23 -22.23 -12.38
CA SER A 127 -7.30 -22.55 -13.35
C SER A 127 -8.73 -22.06 -13.00
N ILE A 128 -8.86 -21.41 -11.85
CA ILE A 128 -10.05 -21.03 -11.11
C ILE A 128 -10.25 -19.51 -10.98
N GLY A 129 -9.34 -18.68 -11.51
CA GLY A 129 -9.56 -17.23 -11.69
C GLY A 129 -9.22 -16.32 -10.50
N TYR A 130 -8.74 -16.88 -9.38
CA TYR A 130 -8.15 -16.10 -8.30
C TYR A 130 -6.75 -15.62 -8.64
N GLN A 131 -6.38 -14.45 -8.15
CA GLN A 131 -5.14 -13.77 -8.55
C GLN A 131 -4.20 -13.51 -7.38
N TYR A 132 -4.54 -13.88 -6.15
CA TYR A 132 -3.71 -13.55 -4.99
C TYR A 132 -3.30 -14.79 -4.22
N LEU A 133 -2.06 -14.81 -3.76
CA LEU A 133 -1.58 -15.79 -2.78
C LEU A 133 -2.02 -15.34 -1.38
N ALA A 134 -2.88 -16.14 -0.77
CA ALA A 134 -3.52 -15.85 0.51
C ALA A 134 -3.26 -16.95 1.54
N GLY A 135 -3.42 -16.62 2.81
CA GLY A 135 -3.68 -17.60 3.87
C GLY A 135 -5.17 -17.62 4.19
N SER A 136 -5.75 -18.81 4.33
CA SER A 136 -7.18 -18.98 4.66
C SER A 136 -7.36 -19.97 5.80
N TYR A 137 -8.30 -19.70 6.70
CA TYR A 137 -8.65 -20.65 7.75
C TYR A 137 -9.30 -21.92 7.19
N GLY A 138 -8.88 -23.04 7.76
CA GLY A 138 -9.49 -24.34 7.51
C GLY A 138 -10.96 -24.38 7.93
N THR A 139 -11.77 -25.23 7.30
CA THR A 139 -13.16 -25.44 7.72
C THR A 139 -13.20 -26.01 9.14
N GLY A 140 -13.62 -25.21 10.12
CA GLY A 140 -13.75 -25.61 11.52
C GLY A 140 -12.58 -25.21 12.44
N GLY A 141 -11.58 -24.49 11.93
CA GLY A 141 -10.53 -23.88 12.75
C GLY A 141 -11.03 -22.64 13.50
N THR A 142 -10.41 -22.31 14.63
CA THR A 142 -10.56 -20.98 15.25
C THR A 142 -9.70 -19.99 14.48
N SER A 143 -10.20 -18.79 14.24
CA SER A 143 -9.51 -17.76 13.46
C SER A 143 -8.35 -17.08 14.18
N ILE A 144 -7.63 -17.81 15.02
CA ILE A 144 -6.53 -17.30 15.83
C ILE A 144 -5.31 -18.19 15.59
N LEU A 145 -4.33 -17.65 14.88
CA LEU A 145 -2.99 -18.24 14.80
C LEU A 145 -2.30 -18.07 16.16
N GLY A 146 -1.54 -19.08 16.59
CA GLY A 146 -0.75 -19.08 17.83
C GLY A 146 -1.41 -19.67 19.08
N ASP A 147 -2.58 -20.31 18.93
CA ASP A 147 -3.18 -21.14 19.98
C ASP A 147 -3.16 -22.62 19.55
N ASN A 148 -2.67 -23.51 20.40
CA ASN A 148 -2.79 -24.97 20.28
C ASN A 148 -2.48 -25.61 18.91
N GLY A 149 -1.47 -25.12 18.18
CA GLY A 149 -1.10 -25.67 16.87
C GLY A 149 -2.11 -25.34 15.77
N ASN A 150 -2.85 -24.24 15.92
CA ASN A 150 -3.66 -23.68 14.83
C ASN A 150 -2.79 -23.32 13.62
N TYR A 151 -3.42 -23.36 12.45
CA TYR A 151 -2.79 -23.10 11.17
C TYR A 151 -3.77 -22.47 10.20
N VAL A 152 -3.23 -21.86 9.17
CA VAL A 152 -3.95 -21.43 7.96
C VAL A 152 -3.38 -22.17 6.77
N VAL A 153 -4.20 -22.39 5.75
CA VAL A 153 -3.78 -23.03 4.51
C VAL A 153 -3.41 -21.96 3.50
N LEU A 154 -2.26 -22.11 2.83
CA LEU A 154 -1.92 -21.25 1.71
C LEU A 154 -2.81 -21.61 0.52
N THR A 155 -3.54 -20.63 0.00
CA THR A 155 -4.53 -20.83 -1.07
C THR A 155 -4.57 -19.63 -2.02
N ALA A 156 -5.26 -19.81 -3.14
CA ALA A 156 -5.56 -18.70 -4.05
C ALA A 156 -6.89 -18.03 -3.64
N ALA A 157 -6.93 -16.70 -3.64
CA ALA A 157 -8.11 -15.95 -3.23
C ALA A 157 -8.37 -14.68 -4.05
N ASP A 158 -9.54 -14.08 -3.83
CA ASP A 158 -9.82 -12.68 -4.17
C ASP A 158 -8.97 -11.73 -3.30
N ASP A 159 -8.90 -10.45 -3.67
CA ASP A 159 -8.13 -9.48 -2.88
C ASP A 159 -8.81 -9.18 -1.54
N THR A 160 -8.00 -8.95 -0.50
CA THR A 160 -8.47 -8.28 0.71
C THR A 160 -8.36 -6.77 0.56
N SER A 161 -9.23 -6.02 1.21
CA SER A 161 -9.35 -4.58 0.97
C SER A 161 -8.10 -3.77 1.35
N THR A 162 -7.26 -4.30 2.24
CA THR A 162 -6.13 -3.59 2.83
C THR A 162 -5.00 -4.58 3.17
N ALA A 163 -3.76 -4.24 2.81
CA ALA A 163 -2.62 -5.05 3.26
C ALA A 163 -2.48 -5.01 4.80
N SER A 164 -2.16 -6.14 5.41
CA SER A 164 -2.04 -6.28 6.88
C SER A 164 -3.31 -5.92 7.66
N SER A 165 -4.51 -6.10 7.07
CA SER A 165 -5.76 -6.12 7.82
C SER A 165 -5.97 -7.49 8.47
N THR A 166 -6.87 -7.52 9.46
CA THR A 166 -7.43 -8.76 10.01
C THR A 166 -8.13 -9.58 8.92
N PRO A 167 -8.42 -10.88 9.14
CA PRO A 167 -8.99 -11.74 8.12
C PRO A 167 -10.35 -11.22 7.67
N GLU A 168 -10.55 -11.19 6.35
CA GLU A 168 -11.80 -10.75 5.73
C GLU A 168 -12.53 -11.96 5.14
N GLY A 169 -13.86 -11.91 5.14
CA GLY A 169 -14.67 -12.92 4.47
C GLY A 169 -14.59 -12.73 2.96
N ILE A 170 -13.67 -13.45 2.30
CA ILE A 170 -13.44 -13.41 0.85
C ILE A 170 -13.58 -14.80 0.23
N SER A 171 -13.71 -14.86 -1.10
CA SER A 171 -13.76 -16.13 -1.82
C SER A 171 -12.36 -16.72 -1.95
N THR A 172 -12.21 -18.00 -1.63
CA THR A 172 -10.93 -18.72 -1.73
C THR A 172 -11.12 -20.06 -2.44
N ALA A 173 -10.05 -20.56 -3.06
CA ALA A 173 -10.04 -21.89 -3.63
C ALA A 173 -10.24 -22.97 -2.56
N PHE A 174 -9.65 -22.75 -1.38
CA PHE A 174 -9.64 -23.73 -0.29
C PHE A 174 -11.05 -24.05 0.24
N CYS A 175 -11.91 -23.05 0.38
CA CYS A 175 -13.26 -23.23 0.90
C CYS A 175 -14.27 -23.61 -0.18
N GLY A 176 -13.84 -24.34 -1.21
CA GLY A 176 -14.69 -24.72 -2.33
C GLY A 176 -15.33 -23.53 -3.02
N TYR A 177 -14.56 -22.45 -3.20
CA TYR A 177 -15.00 -21.22 -3.88
C TYR A 177 -16.10 -20.44 -3.14
N THR A 178 -16.26 -20.71 -1.84
CA THR A 178 -17.18 -19.97 -0.96
C THR A 178 -16.43 -18.99 -0.06
N THR A 179 -17.18 -18.16 0.64
CA THR A 179 -16.62 -17.16 1.55
C THR A 179 -16.05 -17.80 2.79
N CYS A 180 -14.79 -17.50 3.10
CA CYS A 180 -14.16 -17.81 4.37
C CYS A 180 -13.14 -16.73 4.75
N GLU A 181 -12.67 -16.78 5.99
CA GLU A 181 -11.75 -15.80 6.54
C GLU A 181 -10.35 -16.03 5.98
N ALA A 182 -9.85 -15.04 5.22
CA ALA A 182 -8.56 -15.09 4.57
C ALA A 182 -7.89 -13.70 4.51
N GLU A 183 -6.58 -13.71 4.28
CA GLU A 183 -5.73 -12.50 4.14
C GLU A 183 -4.78 -12.63 2.93
N THR A 184 -4.69 -11.57 2.11
CA THR A 184 -3.75 -11.51 0.96
C THR A 184 -2.49 -10.68 1.26
N GLY A 185 -2.58 -9.71 2.17
CA GLY A 185 -1.48 -8.80 2.52
C GLY A 185 -0.58 -9.29 3.66
N ILE A 186 -0.28 -10.61 3.67
CA ILE A 186 0.44 -11.31 4.74
C ILE A 186 1.94 -11.43 4.49
N TRP A 187 2.44 -10.97 3.34
CA TRP A 187 3.82 -11.20 2.95
C TRP A 187 4.71 -10.03 3.33
N THR A 188 5.98 -10.29 3.62
CA THR A 188 7.03 -9.27 3.65
C THR A 188 8.22 -9.77 2.84
N PHE A 189 8.99 -8.86 2.27
CA PHE A 189 10.11 -9.20 1.41
C PHE A 189 11.40 -8.52 1.87
N ASP A 190 12.45 -9.31 2.09
CA ASP A 190 13.79 -8.80 2.34
C ASP A 190 14.58 -8.73 1.02
N PRO A 191 14.83 -7.53 0.47
CA PRO A 191 15.53 -7.38 -0.80
C PRO A 191 17.02 -7.79 -0.73
N SER A 192 17.60 -7.93 0.47
CA SER A 192 19.00 -8.30 0.65
C SER A 192 19.23 -9.82 0.58
N THR A 193 18.27 -10.60 1.06
CA THR A 193 18.31 -12.08 1.05
C THR A 193 17.42 -12.69 -0.03
N GLN A 194 16.55 -11.88 -0.63
CA GLN A 194 15.46 -12.32 -1.49
C GLN A 194 14.42 -13.20 -0.78
N GLU A 195 14.37 -13.19 0.55
CA GLU A 195 13.44 -14.02 1.32
C GLU A 195 12.05 -13.38 1.40
N LEU A 196 11.02 -14.20 1.19
CA LEU A 196 9.64 -13.90 1.55
C LEU A 196 9.33 -14.52 2.92
N THR A 197 8.81 -13.71 3.82
CA THR A 197 8.27 -14.20 5.10
C THR A 197 6.80 -13.86 5.24
N ALA A 198 6.08 -14.62 6.05
CA ALA A 198 4.66 -14.42 6.30
C ALA A 198 4.43 -13.84 7.70
N GLN A 199 3.45 -12.96 7.81
CA GLN A 199 2.88 -12.49 9.05
C GLN A 199 1.36 -12.67 9.00
N TRP A 200 0.75 -13.02 10.12
CA TRP A 200 -0.70 -13.19 10.21
C TRP A 200 -1.27 -12.19 11.22
N VAL A 201 -2.37 -11.51 10.87
CA VAL A 201 -3.07 -10.64 11.80
C VAL A 201 -4.26 -11.38 12.39
N ASN A 202 -4.27 -11.63 13.69
CA ASN A 202 -5.45 -12.24 14.32
C ASN A 202 -6.64 -11.25 14.30
N PRO A 203 -7.90 -11.72 14.36
CA PRO A 203 -9.09 -10.86 14.41
C PRO A 203 -9.09 -9.81 15.54
N ALA A 204 -8.31 -10.03 16.60
CA ALA A 204 -8.09 -9.07 17.67
C ALA A 204 -7.15 -7.90 17.30
N GLY A 205 -6.48 -7.98 16.15
CA GLY A 205 -5.51 -7.01 15.64
C GLY A 205 -4.05 -7.31 15.98
N ASP A 206 -3.78 -8.40 16.72
CA ASP A 206 -2.42 -8.81 17.05
C ASP A 206 -1.74 -9.45 15.83
N SER A 207 -0.58 -8.93 15.44
CA SER A 207 0.22 -9.49 14.35
C SER A 207 1.26 -10.48 14.88
N LEU A 208 1.36 -11.64 14.23
CA LEU A 208 2.28 -12.72 14.56
C LEU A 208 3.14 -13.07 13.35
N ALA A 209 4.41 -13.35 13.58
CA ALA A 209 5.24 -13.99 12.57
C ALA A 209 4.75 -15.42 12.35
N ALA A 210 4.63 -15.84 11.09
CA ALA A 210 4.17 -17.18 10.75
C ALA A 210 5.28 -17.96 10.02
N GLU A 211 5.52 -19.18 10.47
CA GLU A 211 6.34 -20.17 9.77
C GLU A 211 5.55 -20.79 8.63
N ILE A 212 6.22 -21.01 7.50
CA ILE A 212 5.67 -21.74 6.37
C ILE A 212 5.98 -23.22 6.58
N GLY A 213 4.95 -24.05 6.62
CA GLY A 213 5.05 -25.50 6.75
C GLY A 213 4.62 -26.21 5.47
N PHE A 214 5.26 -27.33 5.16
CA PHE A 214 4.78 -28.29 4.16
C PHE A 214 4.28 -29.56 4.86
N ASP A 215 3.01 -29.91 4.67
CA ASP A 215 2.46 -31.18 5.15
C ASP A 215 2.59 -32.26 4.05
N PRO A 216 3.49 -33.25 4.21
CA PRO A 216 3.66 -34.30 3.21
C PRO A 216 2.44 -35.24 3.12
N ALA A 217 1.55 -35.28 4.13
CA ALA A 217 0.39 -36.16 4.11
C ALA A 217 -0.71 -35.66 3.16
N SER A 218 -0.94 -34.36 3.12
CA SER A 218 -1.90 -33.72 2.20
C SER A 218 -1.23 -33.07 0.98
N SER A 219 0.10 -32.91 1.01
CA SER A 219 0.88 -32.13 0.03
C SER A 219 0.52 -30.64 0.00
N ASP A 220 0.02 -30.11 1.13
CA ASP A 220 -0.38 -28.71 1.26
C ASP A 220 0.72 -27.86 1.92
N LEU A 221 0.80 -26.61 1.51
CA LEU A 221 1.53 -25.56 2.21
C LEU A 221 0.61 -24.87 3.21
N ILE A 222 1.09 -24.71 4.44
CA ILE A 222 0.37 -24.09 5.55
C ILE A 222 1.19 -22.97 6.18
N LEU A 223 0.54 -22.08 6.93
CA LEU A 223 1.21 -21.20 7.87
C LEU A 223 0.82 -21.56 9.29
N SER A 224 1.77 -21.54 10.21
CA SER A 224 1.56 -21.71 11.64
C SER A 224 2.47 -20.76 12.42
N GLU A 225 2.17 -20.49 13.69
CA GLU A 225 3.14 -19.79 14.56
C GLU A 225 4.41 -20.64 14.76
N SER A 226 4.25 -21.96 14.79
CA SER A 226 5.35 -22.92 14.93
C SER A 226 4.95 -24.28 14.35
N THR A 227 5.73 -24.79 13.41
CA THR A 227 5.51 -26.15 12.85
C THR A 227 5.68 -27.24 13.90
N ASP A 228 6.57 -27.05 14.89
CA ASP A 228 6.73 -27.97 16.02
C ASP A 228 5.48 -28.02 16.92
N ALA A 229 4.87 -26.87 17.19
CA ALA A 229 3.62 -26.78 17.95
C ALA A 229 2.47 -27.45 17.18
N TYR A 230 2.38 -27.21 15.86
CA TYR A 230 1.45 -27.89 14.98
C TYR A 230 1.64 -29.42 15.01
N ASN A 231 2.87 -29.90 14.82
CA ASN A 231 3.19 -31.33 14.84
C ASN A 231 2.83 -31.99 16.17
N THR A 232 3.06 -31.30 17.28
CA THR A 232 2.70 -31.78 18.61
C THR A 232 1.19 -31.86 18.80
N ALA A 233 0.44 -30.87 18.32
CA ALA A 233 -1.02 -30.81 18.47
C ALA A 233 -1.76 -31.83 17.59
N HIS A 234 -1.27 -32.07 16.37
CA HIS A 234 -1.96 -32.89 15.37
C HIS A 234 -1.33 -34.27 15.16
N GLY A 235 -0.18 -34.57 15.77
CA GLY A 235 0.56 -35.80 15.50
C GLY A 235 1.07 -35.89 14.06
N ALA A 236 1.38 -34.74 13.46
CA ALA A 236 1.82 -34.59 12.08
C ALA A 236 3.36 -34.54 11.95
N ASN A 237 3.85 -34.50 10.71
CA ASN A 237 5.26 -34.34 10.37
C ASN A 237 5.44 -33.21 9.34
N VAL A 238 4.87 -32.04 9.63
CA VAL A 238 5.06 -30.84 8.84
C VAL A 238 6.51 -30.39 8.91
N GLU A 239 7.08 -30.13 7.74
CA GLU A 239 8.44 -29.62 7.59
C GLU A 239 8.41 -28.10 7.43
N THR A 240 9.22 -27.36 8.20
CA THR A 240 9.40 -25.92 7.96
C THR A 240 10.11 -25.71 6.64
N VAL A 241 9.53 -24.88 5.77
CA VAL A 241 10.09 -24.48 4.49
C VAL A 241 10.29 -22.96 4.46
N ARG A 242 11.10 -22.47 3.53
CA ARG A 242 11.33 -21.03 3.33
C ARG A 242 11.08 -20.65 1.90
N PHE A 243 10.58 -19.43 1.70
CA PHE A 243 10.26 -18.90 0.37
C PHE A 243 11.29 -17.86 -0.04
N PHE A 244 11.79 -17.97 -1.26
CA PHE A 244 12.72 -17.01 -1.86
C PHE A 244 12.22 -16.54 -3.22
N LEU A 245 12.47 -15.29 -3.56
CA LEU A 245 12.23 -14.78 -4.90
C LEU A 245 13.37 -15.19 -5.82
N GLY A 246 13.12 -16.19 -6.66
CA GLY A 246 14.04 -16.60 -7.70
C GLY A 246 14.12 -15.52 -8.79
N ASN A 247 15.35 -15.14 -9.15
CA ASN A 247 15.59 -14.24 -10.28
C ASN A 247 15.21 -14.95 -11.59
N TYR A 248 14.28 -14.37 -12.36
CA TYR A 248 14.05 -14.79 -13.74
C TYR A 248 15.20 -14.22 -14.59
N ALA A 249 16.16 -15.08 -14.95
CA ALA A 249 17.25 -14.73 -15.87
C ALA A 249 16.77 -14.76 -17.33
#